data_AF-A0A562RI93-F1
#
_entry.id   AF-A0A562RI93-F1
#
_cell.length_a   1.000
_cell.length_b   1.000
_cell.length_c   1.000
_cell.angle_alpha   90.00
_cell.angle_beta   90.00
_cell.angle_gamma   90.00
#
_symmetry.space_group_name_H-M   'P 1'
#
loop_
_entity.id
_entity.type
_entity.pdbx_description
1 polymer ?
#
loop_
_entity_poly.entity_id
_entity_poly.type
_entity_poly.pdbx_seq_one_letter_code
_entity_poly.pdbx_strand_id
1 'polypeptide(L)'
;MTYHGSCKVDGDRFTATVSTKRHTDGRATVFGIEDELTLDIEGSCPGKIATYTATAQQVPGMVLHGTLILTEQPPAVPEQTGQLPAFDPHKLPKLPKRSR
;
A
#
# COMPACT_ATOMS: atom_id res chain seq x y z
N MET A 1 -0.85 11.66 -2.90
CA MET A 1 -1.14 11.90 -1.47
C MET A 1 -0.06 11.20 -0.65
N THR A 2 0.47 11.88 0.36
CA THR A 2 1.25 11.27 1.45
C THR A 2 0.40 11.26 2.70
N TYR A 3 0.57 10.22 3.51
CA TYR A 3 -0.09 10.06 4.79
C TYR A 3 0.99 10.01 5.87
N HIS A 4 0.79 10.72 6.97
CA HIS A 4 1.62 10.60 8.15
C HIS A 4 0.72 10.63 9.38
N GLY A 5 1.23 10.16 10.51
CA GLY A 5 0.40 10.09 11.70
C GLY A 5 1.08 9.38 12.86
N SER A 6 0.30 9.21 13.91
CA SER A 6 0.66 8.40 15.05
C SER A 6 -0.49 7.47 15.40
N CYS A 7 -0.14 6.33 16.01
CA CYS A 7 -1.10 5.34 16.46
C CYS A 7 -0.75 4.96 17.89
N LYS A 8 -1.77 4.81 18.73
CA LYS A 8 -1.68 4.21 20.06
C LYS A 8 -2.54 2.96 20.07
N VAL A 9 -2.01 1.89 20.65
CA VAL A 9 -2.68 0.59 20.73
C VAL A 9 -2.83 0.23 22.21
N ASP A 10 -4.03 -0.21 22.58
CA ASP A 10 -4.36 -0.74 23.89
C ASP A 10 -5.18 -2.02 23.72
N GLY A 11 -4.52 -3.17 23.87
CA GLY A 11 -5.11 -4.47 23.59
C GLY A 11 -5.55 -4.59 22.13
N ASP A 12 -6.84 -4.86 21.91
CA ASP A 12 -7.46 -4.91 20.59
C ASP A 12 -7.95 -3.54 20.12
N ARG A 13 -7.91 -2.49 20.95
CA ARG A 13 -8.34 -1.14 20.58
C ARG A 13 -7.16 -0.32 20.07
N PHE A 14 -7.44 0.60 19.16
CA PHE A 14 -6.45 1.58 18.73
C PHE A 14 -7.07 2.95 18.52
N THR A 15 -6.26 3.97 18.73
CA THR A 15 -6.55 5.34 18.32
C THR A 15 -5.42 5.85 17.44
N ALA A 16 -5.74 6.66 16.45
CA ALA A 16 -4.73 7.21 15.55
C ALA A 16 -5.11 8.62 15.10
N THR A 17 -4.09 9.43 14.87
CA THR A 17 -4.23 10.70 14.14
C THR A 17 -3.51 10.53 12.82
N VAL A 18 -4.21 10.75 11.70
CA VAL A 18 -3.67 10.64 10.35
C VAL A 18 -3.86 11.96 9.61
N SER A 19 -2.76 12.56 9.18
CA SER A 19 -2.75 13.75 8.34
C SER A 19 -2.40 13.38 6.90
N THR A 20 -3.10 13.99 5.96
CA THR A 20 -2.90 13.77 4.52
C THR A 20 -2.33 15.03 3.89
N LYS A 21 -1.31 14.87 3.04
CA LYS A 21 -0.75 15.96 2.23
C LYS A 21 -0.81 15.62 0.74
N ARG A 22 -1.33 16.55 -0.05
CA ARG A 22 -1.41 16.43 -1.51
C ARG A 22 -0.06 16.73 -2.17
N HIS A 23 0.20 16.05 -3.28
CA HIS A 23 1.41 16.26 -4.10
C HIS A 23 1.13 17.00 -5.41
N THR A 24 -0.13 17.02 -5.84
CA THR A 24 -0.59 17.57 -7.12
C THR A 24 -2.05 17.95 -6.97
N ASP A 25 -2.47 19.10 -7.50
CA ASP A 25 -3.87 19.54 -7.51
C ASP A 25 -4.78 18.47 -8.17
N GLY A 26 -6.03 18.37 -7.73
CA GLY A 26 -6.95 17.37 -8.27
C GLY A 26 -8.22 17.19 -7.43
N ARG A 27 -8.91 16.06 -7.63
CA ARG A 27 -10.21 15.76 -7.01
C ARG A 27 -10.15 15.85 -5.48
N ALA A 28 -11.21 16.41 -4.90
CA ALA A 28 -11.42 16.49 -3.46
C ALA A 28 -11.29 15.13 -2.77
N THR A 29 -10.92 15.14 -1.48
CA THR A 29 -10.91 13.95 -0.62
C THR A 29 -12.33 13.39 -0.45
N VAL A 30 -12.46 12.20 0.15
CA VAL A 30 -13.78 11.65 0.56
C VAL A 30 -14.54 12.64 1.45
N PHE A 31 -13.83 13.53 2.12
CA PHE A 31 -14.41 14.57 2.97
C PHE A 31 -14.73 15.88 2.24
N GLY A 32 -14.57 15.94 0.91
CA GLY A 32 -14.80 17.17 0.13
C GLY A 32 -13.72 18.25 0.28
N ILE A 33 -12.67 17.98 1.07
CA ILE A 33 -11.53 18.89 1.26
C ILE A 33 -10.50 18.68 0.15
N GLU A 34 -10.05 19.77 -0.46
CA GLU A 34 -9.08 19.74 -1.56
C GLU A 34 -7.63 19.65 -1.04
N ASP A 35 -7.34 20.28 0.10
CA ASP A 35 -6.00 20.42 0.67
C ASP A 35 -5.69 19.35 1.75
N GLU A 36 -5.01 19.77 2.83
CA GLU A 36 -4.62 18.89 3.94
C GLU A 36 -5.83 18.56 4.82
N LEU A 37 -5.90 17.29 5.21
CA LEU A 37 -6.97 16.70 6.02
C LEU A 37 -6.33 15.98 7.19
N THR A 38 -6.89 16.15 8.40
CA THR A 38 -6.45 15.43 9.60
C THR A 38 -7.62 14.63 10.12
N LEU A 39 -7.40 13.34 10.31
CA LEU A 39 -8.38 12.37 10.77
C LEU A 39 -8.02 11.92 12.19
N ASP A 40 -9.00 12.00 13.07
CA ASP A 40 -8.98 11.34 14.37
C ASP A 40 -9.74 10.02 14.21
N ILE A 41 -9.05 8.90 14.47
CA ILE A 41 -9.49 7.54 14.20
C ILE A 41 -9.56 6.77 15.51
N GLU A 42 -10.65 6.05 15.70
CA GLU A 42 -10.81 5.06 16.77
C GLU A 42 -11.28 3.73 16.18
N GLY A 43 -10.69 2.64 16.61
CA GLY A 43 -11.04 1.33 16.07
C GLY A 43 -10.67 0.16 16.97
N SER A 44 -11.00 -1.03 16.47
CA SER A 44 -10.66 -2.31 17.09
C SER A 44 -10.11 -3.29 16.05
N CYS A 45 -9.09 -4.05 16.44
CA CYS A 45 -8.37 -5.02 15.63
C CYS A 45 -8.22 -6.34 16.41
N PRO A 46 -9.26 -7.19 16.48
CA PRO A 46 -9.21 -8.47 17.18
C PRO A 46 -8.39 -9.56 16.45
N GLY A 47 -7.79 -9.25 15.29
CA GLY A 47 -7.07 -10.22 14.47
C GLY A 47 -6.57 -9.62 13.16
N LYS A 48 -6.88 -10.27 12.03
CA LYS A 48 -6.45 -9.82 10.69
C LYS A 48 -7.38 -8.78 10.06
N ILE A 49 -8.54 -8.54 10.65
CA ILE A 49 -9.53 -7.58 10.17
C ILE A 49 -9.79 -6.60 11.30
N ALA A 50 -9.62 -5.32 11.02
CA ALA A 50 -9.94 -4.23 11.94
C ALA A 50 -11.11 -3.42 11.41
N THR A 51 -11.89 -2.82 12.30
CA THR A 51 -12.91 -1.82 11.97
C THR A 51 -12.56 -0.52 12.67
N TYR A 52 -12.92 0.60 12.03
CA TYR A 52 -12.67 1.92 12.60
C TYR A 52 -13.75 2.92 12.24
N THR A 53 -13.82 3.95 13.07
CA THR A 53 -14.55 5.19 12.85
C THR A 53 -13.54 6.32 12.80
N ALA A 54 -13.66 7.21 11.82
CA ALA A 54 -12.80 8.37 11.64
C ALA A 54 -13.63 9.64 11.52
N THR A 55 -13.14 10.71 12.13
CA THR A 55 -13.73 12.05 12.05
C THR A 55 -12.67 13.05 11.62
N ALA A 56 -13.11 14.14 10.97
CA ALA A 56 -12.23 15.22 10.55
C ALA A 56 -12.68 16.52 11.24
N GLN A 57 -11.77 17.18 11.96
CA GLN A 57 -12.10 18.45 12.61
C GLN A 57 -12.43 19.55 11.58
N GLN A 58 -11.85 19.45 10.38
CA GLN A 58 -12.09 20.36 9.26
C GLN A 58 -13.52 20.25 8.70
N VAL A 59 -14.20 19.11 8.92
CA VAL A 59 -15.59 18.91 8.46
C VAL A 59 -16.44 18.35 9.61
N PRO A 60 -16.85 19.20 10.57
CA PRO A 60 -17.61 18.77 11.73
C PRO A 60 -18.89 18.03 11.34
N GLY A 61 -19.18 16.93 12.05
CA GLY A 61 -20.38 16.12 11.85
C GLY A 61 -20.26 15.04 10.77
N MET A 62 -19.16 15.00 10.01
CA MET A 62 -18.92 13.92 9.05
C MET A 62 -18.14 12.77 9.67
N VAL A 63 -18.63 11.56 9.45
CA VAL A 63 -18.06 10.32 9.99
C VAL A 63 -17.76 9.35 8.86
N LEU A 64 -16.53 8.84 8.84
CA LEU A 64 -16.09 7.77 7.95
C LEU A 64 -15.99 6.46 8.73
N HIS A 65 -16.67 5.43 8.26
CA HIS A 65 -16.49 4.06 8.77
C HIS A 65 -15.66 3.26 7.77
N GLY A 66 -14.76 2.43 8.27
CA GLY A 66 -13.92 1.61 7.41
C GLY A 66 -13.51 0.28 8.02
N THR A 67 -13.03 -0.59 7.14
CA THR A 67 -12.47 -1.90 7.47
C THR A 67 -11.04 -1.93 6.95
N LEU A 68 -10.10 -2.38 7.80
CA LEU A 68 -8.73 -2.66 7.41
C LEU A 68 -8.54 -4.18 7.35
N ILE A 69 -7.92 -4.66 6.28
CA ILE A 69 -7.62 -6.07 6.07
C ILE A 69 -6.09 -6.19 6.03
N LEU A 70 -5.54 -7.04 6.90
CA LEU A 70 -4.10 -7.29 6.95
C LEU A 70 -3.65 -7.96 5.66
N THR A 71 -2.82 -7.27 4.89
CA THR A 71 -2.11 -7.87 3.76
C THR A 71 -0.85 -8.55 4.27
N GLU A 72 -0.82 -9.88 4.20
CA GLU A 72 0.37 -10.66 4.54
C GLU A 72 1.37 -10.59 3.37
N GLN A 73 2.64 -10.33 3.68
CA GLN A 73 3.68 -10.44 2.68
C GLN A 73 3.85 -11.93 2.35
N PRO A 74 3.71 -12.34 1.07
CA PRO A 74 4.00 -13.72 0.71
C PRO A 74 5.44 -14.06 1.10
N PRO A 75 5.72 -15.31 1.51
CA PRO A 75 7.08 -15.72 1.79
C PRO A 75 7.96 -15.38 0.57
N ALA A 76 9.17 -14.88 0.83
CA ALA A 76 10.11 -14.58 -0.23
C ALA A 76 10.20 -15.78 -1.17
N VAL A 77 9.92 -15.56 -2.45
CA VAL A 77 10.12 -16.59 -3.47
C VAL A 77 11.59 -17.02 -3.32
N PRO A 78 11.88 -18.31 -3.07
CA PRO A 78 13.25 -18.77 -3.04
C PRO A 78 13.96 -18.25 -4.28
N GLU A 79 15.15 -17.67 -4.14
CA GLU A 79 15.94 -17.26 -5.30
C GLU A 79 15.91 -18.43 -6.28
N GLN A 80 15.27 -18.24 -7.43
CA GLN A 80 15.47 -19.14 -8.54
C GLN A 80 16.95 -18.96 -8.89
N THR A 81 17.80 -19.80 -8.31
CA THR A 81 19.03 -20.25 -8.95
C THR A 81 18.56 -20.99 -10.18
N GLY A 82 18.08 -20.23 -11.17
CA GLY A 82 17.87 -20.71 -12.51
C GLY A 82 19.23 -21.24 -12.91
N GLN A 83 19.36 -22.55 -12.90
CA GLN A 83 20.53 -23.23 -13.40
C GLN A 83 20.56 -22.90 -14.88
N LEU A 84 21.23 -21.79 -15.21
CA LEU A 84 21.45 -21.40 -16.59
C LEU A 84 22.13 -22.60 -17.23
N PRO A 85 21.51 -23.26 -18.24
CA PRO A 85 22.18 -24.35 -18.92
C PRO A 85 23.51 -23.82 -19.44
N ALA A 86 24.56 -24.61 -19.29
CA ALA A 86 25.87 -24.23 -19.78
C ALA A 86 25.77 -23.83 -21.26
N PHE A 87 26.31 -22.66 -21.59
CA PHE A 87 26.33 -22.17 -22.96
C PHE A 87 27.07 -23.18 -23.85
N ASP A 88 26.40 -23.66 -24.90
CA ASP A 88 26.94 -24.61 -25.86
C ASP A 88 27.08 -23.95 -27.24
N PRO A 89 28.29 -23.57 -27.67
CA PRO A 89 28.51 -22.92 -28.96
C PRO A 89 28.20 -23.84 -30.15
N HIS A 90 28.12 -25.16 -29.97
CA HIS A 90 27.76 -26.10 -31.03
C HIS A 90 26.26 -26.14 -31.34
N LYS A 91 25.42 -25.59 -30.44
CA LYS A 91 23.98 -25.43 -30.66
C LYS A 91 23.62 -24.12 -31.34
N LEU A 92 24.60 -23.26 -31.62
CA LEU A 92 24.35 -22.02 -32.34
C LEU A 92 23.96 -22.32 -33.80
N PRO A 93 22.95 -21.63 -34.35
CA PRO A 93 22.61 -21.77 -35.75
C PRO A 93 23.81 -21.36 -36.61
N LYS A 94 24.18 -22.23 -37.57
CA LYS A 94 25.30 -21.96 -38.48
C LYS A 94 24.95 -20.78 -39.37
N LEU A 95 25.88 -19.82 -39.48
CA LEU A 95 25.72 -18.67 -40.36
C LEU A 95 25.53 -19.15 -41.81
N PRO A 96 24.56 -18.59 -42.55
CA PRO A 96 24.38 -18.93 -43.96
C PRO A 96 25.65 -18.56 -44.74
N LYS A 97 26.09 -19.47 -45.61
CA LYS A 97 27.27 -19.23 -46.44
C LYS A 97 26.96 -18.05 -47.37
N ARG A 98 27.72 -16.95 -47.25
CA ARG A 98 27.70 -15.87 -48.24
C ARG A 98 28.31 -16.43 -49.53
N SER A 99 27.50 -16.53 -50.57
CA SER A 99 27.96 -16.77 -51.94
C SER A 99 28.84 -15.59 -52.38
N ARG A 100 30.02 -15.89 -52.94
CA ARG A 100 30.95 -14.92 -53.51
C ARG A 100 30.50 -14.46 -54.88
#